data_AF-A0A4Q3US88-F1
#
_entry.id   AF-A0A4Q3US88-F1
#
_cell.length_a   1.000
_cell.length_b   1.000
_cell.length_c   1.000
_cell.angle_alpha   90.00
_cell.angle_beta   90.00
_cell.angle_gamma   90.00
#
_symmetry.space_group_name_H-M   'P 1'
#
loop_
_entity.id
_entity.type
_entity.pdbx_description
1 polymer ?
#
loop_
_entity_poly.entity_id
_entity_poly.type
_entity_poly.pdbx_seq_one_letter_code
_entity_poly.pdbx_strand_id
1 'polypeptide(L)'
;MKVSRLFPLLLLLPFINVKAQTKDSVTVPASTLFKISKGRSFWMGFNYRPEWTTPVRVPVVDLGTEHGGLKPVKRGGGKQTRSLRLEDASGKEYNFRSIQKFITSKTLPADLQSEAAED
;
A
#
# COMPACT_ATOMS: atom_id res chain seq x y z
N MET A 1 -32.40 -23.52 -57.02
CA MET A 1 -31.23 -22.90 -56.35
C MET A 1 -31.75 -21.87 -55.36
N LYS A 2 -31.75 -22.16 -54.05
CA LYS A 2 -32.18 -21.21 -53.00
C LYS A 2 -30.94 -20.75 -52.25
N VAL A 3 -30.58 -19.47 -52.40
CA VAL A 3 -29.43 -18.86 -51.73
C VAL A 3 -29.87 -18.42 -50.34
N SER A 4 -29.41 -19.12 -49.31
CA SER A 4 -29.59 -18.76 -47.90
C SER A 4 -28.68 -17.58 -47.56
N ARG A 5 -29.26 -16.41 -47.28
CA ARG A 5 -28.53 -15.27 -46.75
C ARG A 5 -28.32 -15.46 -45.25
N LEU A 6 -27.11 -15.82 -44.85
CA LEU A 6 -26.64 -15.77 -43.48
C LEU A 6 -26.38 -14.31 -43.10
N PHE A 7 -27.16 -13.78 -42.16
CA PHE A 7 -26.99 -12.47 -41.55
C PHE A 7 -25.95 -12.60 -40.42
N PRO A 8 -24.83 -11.86 -40.39
CA PRO A 8 -23.93 -11.91 -39.25
C PRO A 8 -24.52 -11.03 -38.14
N LEU A 9 -24.84 -11.65 -37.02
CA LEU A 9 -25.23 -10.97 -35.78
C LEU A 9 -23.97 -10.30 -35.19
N LEU A 10 -23.84 -8.99 -35.38
CA LEU A 10 -22.75 -8.19 -34.82
C LEU A 10 -22.96 -8.04 -33.31
N LEU A 11 -22.21 -8.80 -32.51
CA LEU A 11 -22.27 -8.76 -31.04
C LEU A 11 -21.55 -7.49 -30.55
N LEU A 12 -22.32 -6.47 -30.17
CA LEU A 12 -21.82 -5.24 -29.55
C LEU A 12 -21.46 -5.55 -28.10
N LEU A 13 -20.20 -5.87 -27.82
CA LEU A 13 -19.69 -6.02 -26.46
C LEU A 13 -19.68 -4.63 -25.77
N PRO A 14 -20.28 -4.47 -24.59
CA PRO A 14 -20.19 -3.21 -23.87
C PRO A 14 -18.73 -3.00 -23.44
N PHE A 15 -18.14 -1.89 -23.84
CA PHE A 15 -16.86 -1.43 -23.28
C PHE A 15 -17.08 -1.12 -21.79
N ILE A 16 -16.74 -2.09 -20.94
CA ILE A 16 -16.67 -1.89 -19.50
C ILE A 16 -15.57 -0.84 -19.28
N ASN A 17 -15.96 0.36 -18.85
CA ASN A 17 -15.04 1.39 -18.41
C ASN A 17 -14.43 0.95 -17.08
N VAL A 18 -13.39 0.12 -17.15
CA VAL A 18 -12.54 -0.19 -16.00
C VAL A 18 -11.81 1.11 -15.64
N LYS A 19 -12.12 1.67 -14.47
CA LYS A 19 -11.32 2.76 -13.88
C LYS A 19 -9.97 2.17 -13.49
N ALA A 20 -9.04 2.11 -14.43
CA ALA A 20 -7.66 1.76 -14.16
C ALA A 20 -7.01 2.83 -13.27
N GLN A 21 -6.01 2.41 -12.51
CA GLN A 21 -5.08 3.27 -11.80
C GLN A 21 -4.58 4.39 -12.74
N THR A 22 -4.80 5.67 -12.40
CA THR A 22 -4.48 6.80 -13.31
C THR A 22 -3.13 7.46 -13.04
N LYS A 23 -2.44 7.07 -11.95
CA LYS A 23 -1.16 7.64 -11.55
C LYS A 23 -0.13 6.55 -11.28
N ASP A 24 0.99 6.64 -11.97
CA ASP A 24 2.10 5.69 -11.89
C ASP A 24 2.99 5.95 -10.66
N SER A 25 2.92 7.15 -10.08
CA SER A 25 3.67 7.52 -8.88
C SER A 25 2.93 8.52 -8.02
N VAL A 26 3.31 8.57 -6.75
CA VAL A 26 2.81 9.52 -5.75
C VAL A 26 3.98 10.10 -4.97
N THR A 27 3.89 11.38 -4.60
CA THR A 27 4.87 12.04 -3.74
C THR A 27 4.27 12.18 -2.34
N VAL A 28 4.81 11.45 -1.38
CA VAL A 28 4.31 11.40 0.01
C VAL A 28 5.47 11.30 1.00
N PRO A 29 5.36 11.87 2.20
CA PRO A 29 6.31 11.59 3.28
C PRO A 29 6.17 10.14 3.75
N ALA A 30 7.22 9.60 4.38
CA ALA A 30 7.17 8.26 4.96
C ALA A 30 6.19 8.20 6.16
N SER A 31 6.13 9.27 6.96
CA SER A 31 5.17 9.43 8.07
C SER A 31 5.00 10.89 8.47
N THR A 32 3.84 11.24 9.01
CA THR A 32 3.55 12.57 9.57
C THR A 32 3.35 12.54 11.10
N LEU A 33 3.58 11.40 11.73
CA LEU A 33 3.25 11.17 13.14
C LEU A 33 4.28 11.80 14.11
N PHE A 34 5.55 11.90 13.70
CA PHE A 34 6.66 12.27 14.58
C PHE A 34 6.83 13.78 14.78
N LYS A 35 5.76 14.57 14.79
CA LYS A 35 5.88 16.03 14.96
C LYS A 35 6.00 16.38 16.44
N ILE A 36 7.12 16.97 16.85
CA ILE A 36 7.35 17.39 18.24
C ILE A 36 7.72 18.88 18.36
N SER A 37 7.56 19.45 19.56
CA SER A 37 7.91 20.85 19.86
C SER A 37 9.43 21.05 20.02
N LYS A 38 9.92 22.28 19.79
CA LYS A 38 11.35 22.62 19.88
C LYS A 38 11.95 22.31 21.26
N GLY A 39 11.19 22.55 22.34
CA GLY A 39 11.65 22.23 23.70
C GLY A 39 11.82 20.72 23.90
N ARG A 40 10.91 19.90 23.36
CA ARG A 40 11.01 18.45 23.42
C ARG A 40 12.14 17.92 22.54
N SER A 41 12.37 18.50 21.35
CA SER A 41 13.51 18.16 20.49
C SER A 41 14.84 18.47 21.14
N PHE A 42 14.93 19.52 21.96
CA PHE A 42 16.15 19.84 22.70
C PHE A 42 16.49 18.74 23.72
N TRP A 43 15.49 18.24 24.45
CA TRP A 43 15.70 17.20 25.47
C TRP A 43 15.83 15.79 24.91
N MET A 44 15.05 15.44 23.88
CA MET A 44 15.01 14.08 23.30
C MET A 44 15.86 13.92 22.03
N GLY A 45 16.50 14.99 21.55
CA GLY A 45 17.21 15.01 20.27
C GLY A 45 16.27 15.11 19.07
N PHE A 46 16.85 15.20 17.86
CA PHE A 46 16.10 15.38 16.60
C PHE A 46 15.63 14.08 15.94
N ASN A 47 16.23 12.92 16.25
CA ASN A 47 15.81 11.55 15.88
C ASN A 47 15.36 11.35 14.43
N TYR A 48 16.07 11.94 13.46
CA TYR A 48 15.77 11.80 12.02
C TYR A 48 14.33 12.16 11.60
N ARG A 49 13.62 12.95 12.40
CA ARG A 49 12.24 13.36 12.10
C ARG A 49 12.11 14.13 10.78
N PRO A 50 13.08 15.01 10.39
CA PRO A 50 13.06 15.63 9.08
C PRO A 50 12.99 14.61 7.94
N GLU A 51 13.75 13.53 8.02
CA GLU A 51 13.85 12.46 7.02
C GLU A 51 12.53 11.71 6.90
N TRP A 52 11.86 11.41 8.02
CA TRP A 52 10.53 10.78 8.00
C TRP A 52 9.45 11.65 7.36
N THR A 53 9.57 12.98 7.50
CA THR A 53 8.62 13.95 6.92
C THR A 53 9.00 14.42 5.52
N THR A 54 10.15 13.99 5.00
CA THR A 54 10.63 14.39 3.67
C THR A 54 9.77 13.71 2.60
N PRO A 55 9.05 14.46 1.75
CA PRO A 55 8.26 13.85 0.68
C PRO A 55 9.16 13.16 -0.34
N VAL A 56 8.87 11.89 -0.61
CA VAL A 56 9.59 11.09 -1.61
C VAL A 56 8.61 10.64 -2.68
N ARG A 57 9.06 10.60 -3.94
CA ARG A 57 8.29 10.06 -5.05
C ARG A 57 8.46 8.55 -5.09
N VAL A 58 7.35 7.83 -4.97
CA VAL A 58 7.32 6.36 -5.00
C VAL A 58 6.33 5.88 -6.08
N PRO A 59 6.61 4.76 -6.75
CA PRO A 59 5.69 4.18 -7.71
C PRO A 59 4.43 3.69 -6.99
N VAL A 60 3.29 3.77 -7.65
CA VAL A 60 2.07 3.14 -7.15
C VAL A 60 1.96 1.74 -7.73
N VAL A 61 1.84 0.75 -6.86
CA VAL A 61 1.74 -0.65 -7.27
C VAL A 61 0.28 -0.99 -7.57
N ASP A 62 0.01 -1.42 -8.81
CA ASP A 62 -1.27 -2.00 -9.21
C ASP A 62 -1.15 -3.54 -9.16
N LEU A 63 -1.81 -4.16 -8.18
CA LEU A 63 -1.77 -5.61 -8.00
C LEU A 63 -2.35 -6.38 -9.18
N GLY A 64 -3.22 -5.78 -10.00
CA GLY A 64 -3.81 -6.45 -11.16
C GLY A 64 -2.83 -6.63 -12.32
N THR A 65 -1.87 -5.70 -12.45
CA THR A 65 -0.92 -5.68 -13.58
C THR A 65 0.50 -6.06 -13.17
N GLU A 66 0.91 -5.74 -11.94
CA GLU A 66 2.26 -5.98 -11.46
C GLU A 66 2.58 -7.48 -11.49
N HIS A 67 3.77 -7.83 -11.99
CA HIS A 67 4.23 -9.22 -12.13
C HIS A 67 3.21 -10.19 -12.78
N GLY A 68 2.33 -9.70 -13.67
CA GLY A 68 1.31 -10.53 -14.32
C GLY A 68 0.07 -10.81 -13.45
N GLY A 69 -0.12 -10.05 -12.37
CA GLY A 69 -1.25 -10.14 -11.45
C GLY A 69 -0.84 -10.77 -10.12
N LEU A 70 -0.64 -9.92 -9.10
CA LEU A 70 -0.34 -10.30 -7.73
C LEU A 70 -1.62 -10.58 -6.94
N LYS A 71 -1.69 -11.76 -6.33
CA LYS A 71 -2.81 -12.17 -5.46
C LYS A 71 -2.38 -12.17 -3.99
N PRO A 72 -3.15 -11.53 -3.10
CA PRO A 72 -2.92 -11.66 -1.66
C PRO A 72 -3.15 -13.09 -1.18
N VAL A 73 -2.12 -13.70 -0.60
CA VAL A 73 -2.18 -15.08 -0.10
C VAL A 73 -2.22 -15.15 1.42
N LYS A 74 -1.50 -14.26 2.11
CA LYS A 74 -1.43 -14.30 3.57
C LYS A 74 -1.14 -12.93 4.17
N ARG A 75 -1.94 -12.54 5.15
CA ARG A 75 -1.57 -11.45 6.07
C ARG A 75 -0.57 -11.98 7.09
N GLY A 76 0.55 -11.29 7.22
CA GLY A 76 1.56 -11.55 8.22
C GLY A 76 1.84 -10.33 9.10
N GLY A 77 2.98 -10.38 9.75
CA GLY A 77 3.39 -9.37 10.71
C GLY A 77 3.07 -9.79 12.14
N GLY A 78 3.24 -8.85 13.06
CA GLY A 78 3.09 -9.10 14.48
C GLY A 78 2.49 -7.91 15.19
N LYS A 79 2.95 -7.68 16.41
CA LYS A 79 2.48 -6.62 17.30
C LYS A 79 2.72 -5.19 16.78
N GLN A 80 3.76 -5.02 15.96
CA GLN A 80 4.27 -3.71 15.50
C GLN A 80 4.35 -3.57 13.98
N THR A 81 4.51 -4.67 13.25
CA THR A 81 4.72 -4.67 11.81
C THR A 81 3.53 -5.31 11.12
N ARG A 82 3.08 -4.75 10.00
CA ARG A 82 2.12 -5.39 9.10
C ARG A 82 2.87 -5.89 7.88
N SER A 83 2.63 -7.14 7.49
CA SER A 83 3.11 -7.66 6.21
C SER A 83 1.99 -8.30 5.42
N LEU A 84 2.14 -8.28 4.10
CA LEU A 84 1.24 -8.91 3.16
C LEU A 84 2.06 -9.75 2.21
N ARG A 85 1.80 -11.05 2.21
CA ARG A 85 2.36 -11.95 1.22
C ARG A 85 1.44 -11.98 0.00
N LEU A 86 2.07 -11.85 -1.16
CA LEU A 86 1.46 -11.87 -2.47
C LEU A 86 2.10 -13.01 -3.28
N GLU A 87 1.38 -13.53 -4.26
CA GLU A 87 1.86 -14.55 -5.19
C GLU A 87 1.50 -14.16 -6.62
N ASP A 88 2.40 -14.34 -7.57
CA ASP A 88 2.12 -14.12 -8.99
C ASP A 88 1.56 -15.39 -9.67
N ALA A 89 1.17 -15.27 -10.94
CA ALA A 89 0.62 -16.39 -11.71
C ALA A 89 1.59 -17.57 -11.89
N SER A 90 2.89 -17.37 -11.69
CA SER A 90 3.92 -18.43 -11.77
C SER A 90 4.19 -19.12 -10.43
N GLY A 91 3.52 -18.68 -9.36
CA GLY A 91 3.70 -19.21 -8.01
C GLY A 91 4.83 -18.56 -7.22
N LYS A 92 5.43 -17.47 -7.73
CA LYS A 92 6.50 -16.77 -7.02
C LYS A 92 5.92 -15.84 -5.97
N GLU A 93 6.45 -15.94 -4.75
CA GLU A 93 6.00 -15.14 -3.61
C GLU A 93 6.71 -13.77 -3.53
N TYR A 94 5.95 -12.74 -3.17
CA TYR A 94 6.43 -11.40 -2.84
C TYR A 94 5.92 -11.03 -1.45
N ASN A 95 6.74 -10.33 -0.66
CA ASN A 95 6.36 -9.92 0.69
C ASN A 95 6.42 -8.39 0.81
N PHE A 96 5.27 -7.77 1.01
CA PHE A 96 5.16 -6.35 1.29
C PHE A 96 5.15 -6.14 2.80
N ARG A 97 5.80 -5.07 3.25
CA ARG A 97 5.89 -4.71 4.67
C ARG A 97 5.59 -3.23 4.85
N SER A 98 4.91 -2.90 5.93
CA SER A 98 4.73 -1.50 6.35
C SER A 98 6.07 -0.85 6.73
N ILE A 99 6.28 0.37 6.25
CA ILE A 99 7.39 1.23 6.68
C ILE A 99 7.17 1.67 8.13
N GLN A 100 5.96 2.16 8.43
CA GLN A 100 5.54 2.55 9.77
C GLN A 100 5.39 1.34 10.70
N LYS A 101 5.79 1.52 11.97
CA LYS A 101 5.45 0.63 13.07
C LYS A 101 4.13 1.06 13.70
N PHE A 102 3.27 0.09 13.97
CA PHE A 102 1.95 0.32 14.54
C PHE A 102 1.93 -0.18 15.97
N ILE A 103 1.76 0.73 16.92
CA ILE A 103 1.49 0.32 18.30
C ILE A 103 0.06 -0.22 18.34
N THR A 104 -0.06 -1.45 18.79
CA THR A 104 -1.35 -2.10 18.96
C THR A 104 -1.66 -2.25 20.44
N SER A 105 -2.94 -2.25 20.80
CA SER A 105 -3.42 -2.56 22.16
C SER A 105 -2.96 -3.92 22.68
N LYS A 106 -2.57 -4.83 21.78
CA LYS A 106 -1.94 -6.12 22.12
C LYS A 106 -0.49 -6.00 22.60
N THR A 107 0.14 -4.86 22.36
CA THR A 107 1.56 -4.59 22.68
C THR A 107 1.69 -3.63 23.82
N LEU A 108 0.83 -2.63 23.85
CA LEU A 108 0.87 -1.58 24.86
C LEU A 108 -0.57 -1.29 25.31
N PRO A 109 -0.87 -1.39 26.62
CA PRO A 109 -2.16 -0.99 27.17
C PRO A 109 -2.53 0.43 26.73
N ALA A 110 -3.84 0.73 26.62
CA ALA A 110 -4.31 2.02 26.13
C ALA A 110 -3.71 3.21 26.90
N ASP A 111 -3.57 3.06 28.22
CA ASP A 111 -3.02 4.08 29.11
C ASP A 111 -1.55 4.45 28.84
N LEU A 112 -0.84 3.59 28.08
CA LEU A 112 0.56 3.76 27.73
C LEU A 112 0.77 4.11 26.25
N GLN A 113 -0.29 4.18 25.44
CA GLN A 113 -0.24 4.61 24.04
C GLN A 113 -0.14 6.14 23.97
N SER A 114 1.04 6.66 24.30
CA SER A 114 1.36 8.09 24.21
C SER A 114 2.19 8.40 22.96
N GLU A 115 2.25 9.68 22.59
CA GLU A 115 3.17 10.16 21.54
C GLU A 115 4.64 9.80 21.84
N ALA A 116 5.01 9.63 23.11
CA ALA A 116 6.35 9.19 23.49
C ALA A 116 6.59 7.70 23.19
N ALA A 117 5.54 6.88 23.16
CA ALA A 117 5.66 5.48 22.79
C ALA A 117 5.73 5.31 21.27
N GLU A 118 5.10 6.21 20.51
CA GLU A 118 5.10 6.19 19.05
C GLU A 118 6.43 6.61 18.42
N ASP A 119 7.21 7.46 19.11
CA ASP A 119 8.54 7.95 18.73
C ASP A 119 9.66 6.90 18.94
#